data_AF-A0A7C6UM02-F1
#
_entry.id   AF-A0A7C6UM02-F1
#
_cell.length_a   1.000
_cell.length_b   1.000
_cell.length_c   1.000
_cell.angle_alpha   90.00
_cell.angle_beta   90.00
_cell.angle_gamma   90.00
#
_symmetry.space_group_name_H-M   'P 1'
#
loop_
_entity.id
_entity.type
_entity.pdbx_description
1 polymer ?
#
loop_
_entity_poly.entity_id
_entity_poly.type
_entity_poly.pdbx_seq_one_letter_code
_entity_poly.pdbx_strand_id
1 'polypeptide(L)'
;MFDFSKVGIDIGSETVKAVHMIKKGKKFAIKQMVKIHNNRAPKSVEDLNSKDFSLCINKLKNLLSCKNIITGIPNQCVIVRNAILPMLTKIELEEAIFWETRELLTMFKKDFVYDYEITQKGPDFLKIAIAAADRN
;
A
#
# COMPACT_ATOMS: atom_id res chain seq x y z
N MET A 1 -0.67 21.94 -19.61
CA MET A 1 -0.80 20.51 -19.21
C MET A 1 0.10 20.28 -18.01
N PHE A 2 -0.35 19.55 -16.99
CA PHE A 2 0.48 19.17 -15.83
C PHE A 2 1.14 17.83 -16.12
N ASP A 3 2.40 17.67 -15.71
CA ASP A 3 3.18 16.45 -15.96
C ASP A 3 2.78 15.33 -14.97
N PHE A 4 2.14 15.71 -13.86
CA PHE A 4 1.65 14.81 -12.82
C PHE A 4 0.37 15.38 -12.22
N SER A 5 -0.60 14.50 -11.99
CA SER A 5 -1.85 14.80 -11.29
C SER A 5 -2.30 13.51 -10.62
N LYS A 6 -2.11 13.41 -9.30
CA LYS A 6 -2.50 12.23 -8.52
C LYS A 6 -3.17 12.64 -7.23
N VAL A 7 -4.05 11.78 -6.74
CA VAL A 7 -4.68 11.90 -5.44
C VAL A 7 -4.07 10.88 -4.50
N GLY A 8 -3.45 11.34 -3.42
CA GLY A 8 -3.07 10.49 -2.30
C GLY A 8 -4.24 10.38 -1.32
N ILE A 9 -4.58 9.18 -0.87
CA ILE A 9 -5.58 8.92 0.15
C ILE A 9 -4.90 8.22 1.34
N ASP A 10 -5.14 8.78 2.53
CA ASP A 10 -4.72 8.21 3.81
C ASP A 10 -5.97 7.80 4.58
N ILE A 11 -6.10 6.49 4.81
CA ILE A 11 -7.24 5.88 5.50
C ILE A 11 -6.85 5.70 6.97
N GLY A 12 -7.19 6.67 7.78
CA GLY A 12 -7.03 6.60 9.23
C GLY A 12 -8.23 5.94 9.91
N SER A 13 -8.06 5.65 11.19
CA SER A 13 -9.11 5.10 12.04
C SER A 13 -10.32 6.02 12.17
N GLU A 14 -10.09 7.33 12.37
CA GLU A 14 -11.17 8.30 12.62
C GLU A 14 -11.48 9.18 11.40
N THR A 15 -10.55 9.26 10.45
CA THR A 15 -10.67 10.19 9.33
C THR A 15 -10.03 9.59 8.09
N VAL A 16 -10.67 9.79 6.95
CA VAL A 16 -10.03 9.60 5.66
C VAL A 16 -9.61 10.96 5.13
N LYS A 17 -8.32 11.09 4.80
CA LYS A 17 -7.73 12.33 4.27
C LYS A 17 -7.35 12.09 2.83
N ALA A 18 -7.50 13.11 2.00
CA ALA A 18 -7.07 13.05 0.62
C ALA A 18 -6.42 14.36 0.16
N VAL A 19 -5.36 14.24 -0.64
CA VAL A 19 -4.61 15.37 -1.19
C VAL A 19 -4.48 15.17 -2.70
N HIS A 20 -5.02 16.11 -3.47
CA HIS A 20 -4.77 16.19 -4.91
C HIS A 20 -3.52 17.02 -5.16
N MET A 21 -2.44 16.34 -5.54
CA MET A 21 -1.17 16.96 -5.88
C MET A 21 -0.99 17.05 -7.41
N ILE A 22 -0.53 18.20 -7.86
CA ILE A 22 -0.17 18.47 -9.25
C ILE A 22 1.30 18.86 -9.34
N LYS A 23 1.97 18.47 -10.42
CA LYS A 23 3.37 18.87 -10.72
C LYS A 23 3.44 19.54 -12.07
N LYS A 24 4.27 20.58 -12.17
CA LYS A 24 4.69 21.18 -13.45
C LYS A 24 6.20 21.43 -13.38
N GLY A 25 6.97 20.78 -14.24
CA GLY A 25 8.43 20.77 -14.15
C GLY A 25 8.88 20.24 -12.79
N LYS A 26 9.69 21.00 -12.03
CA LYS A 26 10.17 20.61 -10.69
C LYS A 26 9.26 21.06 -9.53
N LYS A 27 8.20 21.82 -9.81
CA LYS A 27 7.34 22.39 -8.77
C LYS A 27 6.12 21.51 -8.51
N PHE A 28 5.83 21.28 -7.24
CA PHE A 28 4.61 20.63 -6.78
C PHE A 28 3.66 21.67 -6.19
N ALA A 29 2.36 21.45 -6.36
CA ALA A 29 1.32 22.23 -5.71
C ALA A 29 0.18 21.32 -5.25
N ILE A 30 -0.46 21.71 -4.15
CA ILE A 30 -1.69 21.08 -3.68
C ILE A 30 -2.85 21.78 -4.39
N LYS A 31 -3.56 21.04 -5.24
CA LYS A 31 -4.76 21.53 -5.92
C LYS A 31 -5.97 21.52 -4.98
N GLN A 32 -6.07 20.49 -4.14
CA GLN A 32 -7.19 20.30 -3.23
C GLN A 32 -6.78 19.40 -2.07
N MET A 33 -7.38 19.64 -0.90
CA MET A 33 -7.28 18.78 0.27
C MET A 33 -8.66 18.55 0.84
N VAL A 34 -8.94 17.31 1.24
CA VAL A 34 -10.23 16.88 1.80
C VAL A 34 -9.97 16.06 3.06
N LYS A 35 -10.81 16.27 4.06
CA LYS A 35 -10.87 15.45 5.28
C LYS A 35 -12.32 15.05 5.52
N ILE A 36 -12.57 13.76 5.62
CA ILE A 36 -13.89 13.21 5.94
C ILE A 36 -13.78 12.41 7.23
N HIS A 37 -14.76 12.57 8.13
CA HIS A 37 -14.84 11.72 9.31
C HIS A 37 -15.22 10.30 8.89
N ASN A 38 -14.47 9.33 9.40
CA ASN A 38 -14.74 7.92 9.20
C ASN A 38 -15.43 7.39 10.46
N ASN A 39 -16.73 7.08 10.35
CA ASN A 39 -17.51 6.61 11.49
C ASN A 39 -17.00 5.26 12.03
N ARG A 40 -16.21 4.51 11.22
CA ARG A 40 -15.64 3.23 11.61
C ARG A 40 -14.26 3.02 10.99
N ALA A 41 -13.24 3.03 11.83
CA ALA A 41 -11.89 2.62 11.50
C ALA A 41 -11.88 1.21 10.90
N PRO A 42 -11.27 0.97 9.72
CA PRO A 42 -11.01 -0.39 9.30
C PRO A 42 -9.93 -1.00 10.18
N LYS A 43 -10.29 -2.06 10.91
CA LYS A 43 -9.37 -2.85 11.74
C LYS A 43 -9.02 -4.19 11.11
N SER A 44 -9.78 -4.58 10.10
CA SER A 44 -9.53 -5.76 9.28
C SER A 44 -9.88 -5.47 7.82
N VAL A 45 -9.54 -6.41 6.94
CA VAL A 45 -9.89 -6.30 5.53
C VAL A 45 -11.42 -6.36 5.32
N GLU A 46 -12.13 -7.10 6.17
CA GLU A 46 -13.60 -7.11 6.14
C GLU A 46 -14.20 -5.73 6.43
N ASP A 47 -13.58 -4.92 7.30
CA ASP A 47 -14.04 -3.56 7.54
C ASP A 47 -13.80 -2.65 6.33
N LEU A 48 -12.73 -2.87 5.55
CA LEU A 48 -12.48 -2.16 4.28
C LEU A 48 -13.56 -2.49 3.24
N ASN A 49 -14.16 -3.67 3.30
CA ASN A 49 -15.27 -4.07 2.44
C ASN A 49 -16.66 -3.65 2.97
N SER A 50 -16.71 -2.90 4.09
CA SER A 50 -17.96 -2.47 4.69
C SER A 50 -18.70 -1.40 3.86
N LYS A 51 -20.03 -1.35 4.04
CA LYS A 51 -20.89 -0.33 3.43
C LYS A 51 -20.51 1.09 3.87
N ASP A 52 -20.16 1.25 5.14
CA ASP A 52 -19.79 2.55 5.71
C ASP A 52 -18.50 3.08 5.08
N PHE A 53 -17.50 2.19 4.91
CA PHE A 53 -16.26 2.54 4.23
C PHE A 53 -16.50 2.90 2.76
N SER A 54 -17.31 2.10 2.06
CA SER A 54 -17.71 2.37 0.68
C SER A 54 -18.40 3.73 0.51
N LEU A 55 -19.27 4.11 1.44
CA LEU A 55 -19.92 5.44 1.45
C LEU A 55 -18.90 6.56 1.66
N CYS A 56 -17.91 6.36 2.52
CA CYS A 56 -16.84 7.34 2.76
C CYS A 56 -15.98 7.54 1.50
N ILE A 57 -15.55 6.46 0.85
CA ILE A 57 -14.81 6.52 -0.42
C ILE A 57 -15.63 7.17 -1.54
N ASN A 58 -16.92 6.87 -1.65
CA ASN A 58 -17.79 7.51 -2.64
C ASN A 58 -17.92 9.02 -2.40
N LYS A 59 -18.03 9.48 -1.15
CA LYS A 59 -17.99 10.91 -0.82
C LYS A 59 -16.67 11.55 -1.25
N LEU A 60 -15.53 10.90 -0.98
CA LEU A 60 -14.22 11.39 -1.44
C LEU A 60 -14.14 11.48 -2.96
N LYS A 61 -14.61 10.46 -3.68
CA LYS A 61 -14.62 10.43 -5.14
C LYS A 61 -15.43 11.58 -5.75
N ASN A 62 -16.57 11.93 -5.14
CA ASN A 62 -17.38 13.07 -5.60
C ASN A 62 -16.68 14.41 -5.35
N LEU A 63 -15.89 14.50 -4.27
CA LEU A 63 -15.13 15.71 -3.95
C LEU A 63 -13.85 15.84 -4.79
N LEU A 64 -13.31 14.74 -5.29
CA LEU A 64 -12.00 14.71 -5.97
C LEU A 64 -12.15 14.31 -7.45
N SER A 65 -11.89 15.25 -8.34
CA SER A 65 -11.97 15.02 -9.79
C SER A 65 -10.71 14.32 -10.35
N CYS A 66 -10.38 13.11 -9.89
CA CYS A 66 -9.19 12.37 -10.37
C CYS A 66 -9.44 10.86 -10.51
N LYS A 67 -8.84 10.25 -11.54
CA LYS A 67 -8.89 8.80 -11.79
C LYS A 67 -7.69 8.04 -11.22
N ASN A 68 -6.58 8.73 -10.91
CA ASN A 68 -5.33 8.12 -10.47
C ASN A 68 -5.12 8.33 -8.97
N ILE A 69 -5.46 7.29 -8.20
CA ILE A 69 -5.42 7.28 -6.74
C ILE A 69 -4.19 6.49 -6.29
N ILE A 70 -3.51 7.01 -5.27
CA ILE A 70 -2.50 6.31 -4.48
C ILE A 70 -3.06 6.20 -3.06
N THR A 71 -3.02 5.01 -2.47
CA THR A 71 -3.42 4.77 -1.09
C THR A 71 -2.45 3.82 -0.42
N GLY A 72 -2.38 3.87 0.90
CA GLY A 72 -1.72 2.83 1.70
C GLY A 72 -2.69 1.73 2.11
N ILE A 73 -2.13 0.59 2.51
CA ILE A 73 -2.84 -0.46 3.24
C ILE A 73 -2.58 -0.21 4.74
N PRO A 74 -3.59 -0.31 5.63
CA PRO A 74 -3.38 -0.18 7.07
C PRO A 74 -2.34 -1.18 7.57
N ASN A 75 -1.44 -0.75 8.46
CA ASN A 75 -0.36 -1.60 8.99
C ASN A 75 -0.87 -2.90 9.63
N GLN A 76 -2.06 -2.88 10.24
CA GLN A 76 -2.69 -4.06 10.85
C GLN A 76 -3.10 -5.13 9.82
N CYS A 77 -3.18 -4.77 8.55
CA CYS A 77 -3.51 -5.66 7.44
C CYS A 77 -2.27 -6.09 6.63
N VAL A 78 -1.06 -5.72 7.08
CA VAL A 78 0.20 -6.03 6.38
C VAL A 78 1.15 -6.75 7.33
N ILE A 79 1.73 -7.85 6.86
CA ILE A 79 2.83 -8.55 7.52
C ILE A 79 4.13 -8.11 6.85
N VAL A 80 5.11 -7.67 7.63
CA VAL A 80 6.44 -7.31 7.14
C VAL A 80 7.47 -8.30 7.70
N ARG A 81 8.23 -8.94 6.80
CA ARG A 81 9.32 -9.87 7.14
C ARG A 81 10.63 -9.35 6.56
N ASN A 82 11.68 -9.36 7.37
CA ASN A 82 13.04 -9.10 6.90
C ASN A 82 13.79 -10.42 6.78
N ALA A 83 14.59 -10.57 5.72
CA ALA A 83 15.47 -11.72 5.53
C ALA A 83 16.83 -11.29 4.98
N ILE A 84 17.83 -12.13 5.22
CA ILE A 84 19.18 -11.97 4.69
C ILE A 84 19.45 -13.18 3.81
N LEU A 85 19.66 -12.94 2.53
CA LEU A 85 19.97 -13.95 1.53
C LEU A 85 21.44 -13.77 1.10
N PRO A 86 22.09 -14.83 0.59
CA PRO A 86 23.35 -14.67 -0.12
C PRO A 86 23.17 -13.77 -1.36
N MET A 87 24.28 -13.38 -1.99
CA MET A 87 24.20 -12.75 -3.31
C MET A 87 23.59 -13.73 -4.30
N LEU A 88 22.46 -13.35 -4.92
CA LEU A 88 21.70 -14.18 -5.84
C LEU A 88 21.52 -13.44 -7.17
N THR A 89 21.42 -14.21 -8.26
CA THR A 89 20.90 -13.68 -9.54
C THR A 89 19.42 -13.34 -9.40
N LYS A 90 18.87 -12.62 -10.38
CA LYS A 90 17.45 -12.23 -10.36
C LYS A 90 16.51 -13.44 -10.25
N ILE A 91 16.79 -14.50 -11.02
CA ILE A 91 15.95 -15.71 -11.06
C ILE A 91 16.01 -16.44 -9.71
N GLU A 92 17.21 -16.62 -9.16
CA GLU A 92 17.39 -17.28 -7.86
C GLU A 92 16.77 -16.47 -6.72
N LEU A 93 16.82 -15.13 -6.80
CA LEU A 93 16.17 -14.26 -5.83
C LEU A 93 14.65 -14.43 -5.87
N GLU A 94 14.03 -14.46 -7.05
CA GLU A 94 12.59 -14.69 -7.20
C GLU A 94 12.18 -16.04 -6.60
N GLU A 95 12.97 -17.10 -6.82
CA GLU A 95 12.73 -18.41 -6.21
C GLU A 95 12.90 -18.39 -4.69
N ALA A 96 13.96 -17.76 -4.19
CA ALA A 96 14.19 -17.63 -2.75
C ALA A 96 13.05 -16.87 -2.06
N ILE A 97 12.57 -15.76 -2.65
CA ILE A 97 11.42 -15.01 -2.15
C ILE A 97 10.15 -15.87 -2.14
N PHE A 98 9.92 -16.67 -3.18
CA PHE A 98 8.79 -17.60 -3.22
C PHE A 98 8.82 -18.56 -2.02
N TRP A 99 9.97 -19.16 -1.73
CA TRP A 99 10.11 -20.04 -0.56
C TRP A 99 9.95 -19.30 0.78
N GLU A 100 10.55 -18.12 0.93
CA GLU A 100 10.43 -17.28 2.13
C GLU A 100 8.98 -16.85 2.41
N THR A 101 8.19 -16.63 1.36
CA THR A 101 6.78 -16.21 1.48
C THR A 101 5.83 -17.39 1.71
N ARG A 102 6.19 -18.63 1.33
CA ARG A 102 5.33 -19.79 1.53
C ARG A 102 4.98 -20.04 3.00
N GLU A 103 5.86 -19.73 3.93
CA GLU A 103 5.57 -19.86 5.37
C GLU A 103 4.42 -18.95 5.81
N LEU A 104 4.24 -17.82 5.12
CA LEU A 104 3.17 -16.85 5.40
C LEU A 104 1.78 -17.38 5.04
N LEU A 105 1.66 -18.43 4.20
CA LEU A 105 0.36 -19.05 3.87
C LEU A 105 -0.42 -19.43 5.13
N THR A 106 0.27 -19.84 6.20
CA THR A 106 -0.36 -20.22 7.47
C THR A 106 -0.94 -19.04 8.25
N MET A 107 -0.54 -17.81 7.93
CA MET A 107 -0.98 -16.58 8.60
C MET A 107 -2.19 -15.93 7.91
N PHE A 108 -2.51 -16.33 6.68
CA PHE A 108 -3.60 -15.75 5.89
C PHE A 108 -4.78 -16.74 5.76
N LYS A 109 -6.00 -16.21 5.68
CA LYS A 109 -7.22 -17.06 5.69
C LYS A 109 -7.46 -17.83 4.39
N LYS A 110 -6.98 -17.30 3.25
CA LYS A 110 -7.19 -17.88 1.92
C LYS A 110 -5.96 -17.75 1.03
N ASP A 111 -5.66 -16.52 0.63
CA ASP A 111 -4.60 -16.18 -0.31
C ASP A 111 -4.12 -14.75 -0.02
N PHE A 112 -2.87 -14.47 -0.37
CA PHE A 112 -2.23 -13.20 -0.10
C PHE A 112 -1.52 -12.66 -1.34
N VAL A 113 -1.27 -11.37 -1.31
CA VAL A 113 -0.36 -10.70 -2.23
C VAL A 113 0.88 -10.29 -1.45
N TYR A 114 2.03 -10.29 -2.11
CA TYR A 114 3.25 -9.80 -1.52
C TYR A 114 4.06 -8.99 -2.53
N ASP A 115 4.91 -8.14 -1.99
CA ASP A 115 5.96 -7.44 -2.72
C ASP A 115 7.23 -7.45 -1.87
N TYR A 116 8.38 -7.19 -2.48
CA TYR A 116 9.65 -7.14 -1.77
C TYR A 116 10.56 -6.02 -2.28
N GLU A 117 11.43 -5.56 -1.38
CA GLU A 117 12.45 -4.56 -1.69
C GLU A 117 13.81 -5.02 -1.16
N ILE A 118 14.86 -4.88 -1.98
CA ILE A 118 16.25 -5.04 -1.53
C ILE A 118 16.64 -3.76 -0.79
N THR A 119 16.67 -3.84 0.54
CA THR A 119 16.98 -2.70 1.42
C THR A 119 18.48 -2.46 1.57
N GLN A 120 19.30 -3.50 1.38
CA GLN A 120 20.75 -3.40 1.40
C GLN A 120 21.39 -4.46 0.50
N LYS A 121 22.44 -4.08 -0.23
CA LYS A 121 23.30 -4.98 -1.00
C LYS A 121 24.73 -4.89 -0.49
N GLY A 122 25.26 -6.02 0.00
CA GLY A 122 26.66 -6.17 0.38
C GLY A 122 27.47 -6.93 -0.67
N PRO A 123 28.76 -7.24 -0.41
CA PRO A 123 29.57 -8.05 -1.31
C PRO A 123 28.98 -9.46 -1.53
N ASP A 124 28.57 -10.11 -0.44
CA ASP A 124 28.13 -11.52 -0.46
C ASP A 124 26.69 -11.74 0.03
N PHE A 125 25.94 -10.66 0.27
CA PHE A 125 24.58 -10.74 0.83
C PHE A 125 23.61 -9.70 0.27
N LEU A 126 22.33 -10.01 0.40
CA LEU A 126 21.18 -9.14 0.16
C LEU A 126 20.34 -9.08 1.44
N LYS A 127 20.01 -7.87 1.90
CA LYS A 127 18.91 -7.69 2.87
C LYS A 127 17.66 -7.34 2.11
N ILE A 128 16.58 -8.03 2.44
CA ILE A 128 15.29 -7.88 1.80
C ILE A 128 14.23 -7.60 2.85
N ALA A 129 13.29 -6.72 2.51
CA ALA A 129 12.04 -6.54 3.23
C ALA A 129 10.90 -7.04 2.34
N ILE A 130 10.10 -7.95 2.87
CA ILE A 130 8.92 -8.52 2.23
C ILE A 130 7.70 -7.94 2.94
N ALA A 131 6.74 -7.40 2.18
CA ALA A 131 5.45 -6.97 2.67
C ALA A 131 4.36 -7.85 2.05
N ALA A 132 3.49 -8.43 2.89
CA ALA A 132 2.41 -9.30 2.47
C ALA A 132 1.07 -8.86 3.08
N ALA A 133 -0.02 -8.98 2.33
CA ALA A 133 -1.38 -8.65 2.78
C ALA A 133 -2.39 -9.64 2.20
N ASP A 134 -3.51 -9.87 2.88
CA ASP A 134 -4.63 -10.64 2.34
C ASP A 134 -5.06 -10.06 0.98
N ARG A 135 -5.36 -10.93 0.01
CA ARG A 135 -5.77 -10.50 -1.33
C ARG A 135 -7.18 -9.89 -1.38
N ASN A 136 -8.07 -10.27 -0.44
CA ASN A 136 -9.51 -9.97 -0.49
C ASN A 136 -10.02 -9.26 0.76
#